data_AF-A0AAW5K0T5-F1
#
_entry.id   AF-A0AAW5K0T5-F1
#
_cell.length_a   1.000
_cell.length_b   1.000
_cell.length_c   1.000
_cell.angle_alpha   90.00
_cell.angle_beta   90.00
_cell.angle_gamma   90.00
#
_symmetry.space_group_name_H-M   'P 1'
#
loop_
_entity.id
_entity.type
_entity.pdbx_description
1 polymer ?
#
loop_
_entity_poly.entity_id
_entity_poly.type
_entity_poly.pdbx_seq_one_letter_code
_entity_poly.pdbx_strand_id
1 'polypeptide(L)'
;MIIDSETKRKLREMNAAELLDAFERLDERTVMPLNHAEVVGLAVDNAYGGYTDAKIQRLVKRAGLRYPQADLRTIDLAEERGLDRGVLAGLDAGNYLGQRLNVAFQGATGSGKSFLLCALVKSACRGRYRACYIRMPDLAEQVAAAALKPG
;
A
#
# COMPACT_ATOMS: atom_id res chain seq x y z
N MET A 1 28.68 -18.89 -3.73
CA MET A 1 27.53 -18.38 -4.53
C MET A 1 26.42 -19.43 -4.54
N ILE A 2 25.26 -19.14 -3.95
CA ILE A 2 24.24 -20.14 -3.55
C ILE A 2 23.45 -20.74 -4.73
N ILE A 3 23.36 -20.05 -5.87
CA ILE A 3 22.68 -20.53 -7.09
C ILE A 3 23.59 -20.37 -8.32
N ASP A 4 23.51 -21.32 -9.25
CA ASP A 4 24.30 -21.36 -10.47
C ASP A 4 23.72 -20.48 -11.60
N SER A 5 24.51 -20.24 -12.65
CA SER A 5 24.12 -19.37 -13.77
C SER A 5 22.88 -19.85 -14.52
N GLU A 6 22.69 -21.17 -14.63
CA GLU A 6 21.52 -21.74 -15.30
C GLU A 6 20.24 -21.55 -14.50
N THR A 7 20.29 -21.70 -13.16
CA THR A 7 19.15 -21.38 -12.29
C THR A 7 18.79 -19.89 -12.37
N LYS A 8 19.80 -19.00 -12.40
CA LYS A 8 19.55 -17.55 -12.58
C LYS A 8 18.84 -17.22 -13.89
N ARG A 9 19.23 -17.87 -15.00
CA ARG A 9 18.58 -17.69 -16.32
C ARG A 9 17.11 -18.12 -16.26
N LYS A 10 16.83 -19.30 -15.72
CA LYS A 10 15.45 -19.82 -15.58
C LYS A 10 14.56 -18.91 -14.73
N LEU A 11 15.08 -18.37 -13.62
CA LEU A 11 14.34 -17.42 -12.78
C LEU A 11 13.96 -16.13 -13.52
N ARG A 12 14.87 -15.61 -14.37
CA ARG A 12 14.56 -14.44 -15.22
C ARG A 12 13.48 -14.75 -16.25
N GLU A 13 13.56 -15.90 -16.92
CA GLU A 13 12.56 -16.33 -17.90
C GLU A 13 11.17 -16.56 -17.28
N MET A 14 11.13 -17.00 -16.03
CA MET A 14 9.90 -17.15 -15.25
C MET A 14 9.35 -15.82 -14.70
N ASN A 15 10.00 -14.68 -14.97
CA ASN A 15 9.69 -13.37 -14.37
C ASN A 15 9.74 -13.38 -12.81
N ALA A 16 10.61 -14.19 -12.22
CA ALA A 16 10.81 -14.30 -10.77
C ALA A 16 12.00 -13.42 -10.31
N ALA A 17 12.01 -12.15 -10.71
CA ALA A 17 13.13 -11.25 -10.46
C ALA A 17 13.37 -10.99 -8.96
N GLU A 18 12.30 -10.81 -8.17
CA GLU A 18 12.40 -10.58 -6.73
C GLU A 18 12.99 -11.79 -6.00
N LEU A 19 12.70 -13.01 -6.50
CA LEU A 19 13.25 -14.24 -5.93
C LEU A 19 14.72 -14.43 -6.31
N LEU A 20 15.08 -14.10 -7.56
CA LEU A 20 16.48 -14.07 -7.98
C LEU A 20 17.30 -13.10 -7.11
N ASP A 21 16.83 -11.87 -6.96
CA ASP A 21 17.49 -10.86 -6.12
C ASP A 21 17.60 -11.33 -4.67
N ALA A 22 16.57 -12.01 -4.15
CA ALA A 22 16.60 -12.57 -2.79
C ALA A 22 17.67 -13.64 -2.62
N PHE A 23 17.82 -14.56 -3.57
CA PHE A 23 18.88 -15.57 -3.55
C PHE A 23 20.29 -14.96 -3.72
N GLU A 24 20.43 -13.90 -4.52
CA GLU A 24 21.73 -13.22 -4.70
C GLU A 24 22.16 -12.41 -3.47
N ARG A 25 21.22 -11.98 -2.63
CA ARG A 25 21.48 -11.28 -1.36
C ARG A 25 21.78 -12.20 -0.18
N LEU A 26 21.60 -13.51 -0.34
CA LEU A 26 21.93 -14.45 0.72
C LEU A 26 23.45 -14.58 0.85
N ASP A 27 23.95 -14.34 2.05
CA ASP A 27 25.35 -14.53 2.39
C ASP A 27 25.62 -15.95 2.92
N GLU A 28 26.79 -16.50 2.61
CA GLU A 28 27.20 -17.85 3.05
C GLU A 28 27.20 -17.98 4.58
N ARG A 29 27.48 -16.90 5.32
CA ARG A 29 27.42 -16.87 6.79
C ARG A 29 25.99 -16.98 7.34
N THR A 30 25.02 -16.40 6.64
CA THR A 30 23.60 -16.45 7.00
C THR A 30 23.00 -17.81 6.69
N VAL A 31 23.52 -18.47 5.64
CA VAL A 31 23.03 -19.76 5.14
C VAL A 31 23.67 -20.95 5.84
N MET A 32 24.93 -20.86 6.28
CA MET A 32 25.64 -21.95 6.96
C MET A 32 24.88 -22.65 8.12
N PRO A 33 24.17 -21.94 9.02
CA PRO A 33 23.44 -22.59 10.10
C PRO A 33 22.07 -23.15 9.66
N LEU A 34 21.63 -22.89 8.44
CA LEU A 34 20.29 -23.22 7.94
C LEU A 34 20.30 -24.51 7.11
N ASN A 35 19.24 -25.30 7.23
CA ASN A 35 18.99 -26.41 6.32
C ASN A 35 18.44 -25.92 4.97
N HIS A 36 18.42 -26.80 3.96
CA HIS A 36 17.97 -26.45 2.61
C HIS A 36 16.56 -25.82 2.56
N ALA A 37 15.63 -26.30 3.38
CA ALA A 37 14.27 -25.76 3.42
C ALA A 37 14.23 -24.36 4.05
N GLU A 38 15.03 -24.12 5.08
CA GLU A 38 15.16 -22.80 5.73
C GLU A 38 15.79 -21.75 4.82
N VAL A 39 16.79 -22.14 4.03
CA VAL A 39 17.42 -21.25 3.03
C VAL A 39 16.41 -20.82 1.97
N VAL A 40 15.62 -21.78 1.46
CA VAL A 40 14.55 -21.49 0.50
C VAL A 40 13.47 -20.62 1.15
N GLY A 41 13.06 -20.94 2.37
CA GLY A 41 12.08 -20.14 3.12
C GLY A 41 12.53 -18.70 3.27
N LEU A 42 13.77 -18.46 3.69
CA LEU A 42 14.34 -17.13 3.85
C LEU A 42 14.37 -16.34 2.52
N ALA A 43 14.78 -16.99 1.42
CA ALA A 43 14.75 -16.36 0.09
C ALA A 43 13.32 -16.00 -0.33
N VAL A 44 12.36 -16.90 -0.11
CA VAL A 44 10.95 -16.67 -0.45
C VAL A 44 10.36 -15.54 0.39
N ASP A 45 10.64 -15.48 1.68
CA ASP A 45 10.15 -14.41 2.57
C ASP A 45 10.66 -13.03 2.13
N ASN A 46 11.96 -12.94 1.81
CA ASN A 46 12.57 -11.73 1.28
C ASN A 46 11.95 -11.31 -0.06
N ALA A 47 11.76 -12.26 -0.98
CA ALA A 47 11.13 -12.02 -2.27
C ALA A 47 9.66 -11.58 -2.12
N TYR A 48 8.92 -12.21 -1.21
CA TYR A 48 7.52 -11.92 -0.93
C TYR A 48 7.32 -10.52 -0.35
N GLY A 49 8.26 -10.06 0.48
CA GLY A 49 8.32 -8.67 0.95
C GLY A 49 8.38 -7.68 -0.21
N GLY A 50 9.35 -7.86 -1.12
CA GLY A 50 9.50 -7.01 -2.31
C GLY A 50 8.27 -7.03 -3.24
N TYR A 51 7.71 -8.22 -3.48
CA TYR A 51 6.47 -8.37 -4.26
C TYR A 51 5.30 -7.61 -3.63
N THR A 52 5.13 -7.73 -2.31
CA THR A 52 4.07 -7.07 -1.56
C THR A 52 4.22 -5.55 -1.60
N ASP A 53 5.44 -5.05 -1.41
CA ASP A 53 5.75 -3.63 -1.50
C ASP A 53 5.48 -3.08 -2.90
N ALA A 54 5.93 -3.77 -3.95
CA ALA A 54 5.66 -3.38 -5.34
C ALA A 54 4.15 -3.30 -5.61
N LYS A 55 3.36 -4.24 -5.09
CA LYS A 55 1.90 -4.22 -5.18
C LYS A 55 1.31 -3.02 -4.45
N ILE A 56 1.74 -2.72 -3.23
CA ILE A 56 1.29 -1.56 -2.46
C ILE A 56 1.63 -0.26 -3.21
N GLN A 57 2.84 -0.11 -3.73
CA GLN A 57 3.26 1.08 -4.49
C GLN A 57 2.39 1.28 -5.74
N ARG A 58 2.05 0.20 -6.45
CA ARG A 58 1.13 0.26 -7.60
C ARG A 58 -0.28 0.72 -7.18
N LEU A 59 -0.79 0.24 -6.04
CA LEU A 59 -2.09 0.68 -5.51
C LEU A 59 -2.07 2.16 -5.13
N VAL A 60 -1.04 2.61 -4.39
CA VAL A 60 -0.86 4.02 -4.00
C VAL A 60 -0.75 4.92 -5.22
N LYS A 61 0.01 4.53 -6.24
CA LYS A 61 0.14 5.29 -7.49
C LYS A 61 -1.20 5.41 -8.23
N ARG A 62 -2.01 4.36 -8.23
CA ARG A 62 -3.36 4.36 -8.82
C ARG A 62 -4.40 5.11 -8.00
N ALA A 63 -4.15 5.35 -6.72
CA ALA A 63 -5.10 6.01 -5.82
C ALA A 63 -5.29 7.50 -6.08
N GLY A 64 -4.42 8.13 -6.90
CA GLY A 64 -4.57 9.53 -7.30
C GLY A 64 -4.39 10.53 -6.14
N LEU A 65 -3.52 10.21 -5.18
CA LEU A 65 -3.32 11.02 -3.98
C LEU A 65 -2.81 12.42 -4.32
N ARG A 66 -3.48 13.46 -3.76
CA ARG A 66 -2.97 14.84 -3.83
C ARG A 66 -1.65 15.02 -3.07
N TYR A 67 -1.48 14.28 -1.98
CA TYR A 67 -0.27 14.29 -1.14
C TYR A 67 0.28 12.86 -1.01
N PRO A 68 1.12 12.38 -1.96
CA PRO A 68 1.66 11.02 -1.93
C PRO A 68 2.50 10.69 -0.67
N GLN A 69 3.12 11.72 -0.10
CA GLN A 69 3.92 11.64 1.13
C GLN A 69 3.09 11.56 2.41
N ALA A 70 1.76 11.76 2.34
CA ALA A 70 0.91 11.71 3.53
C ALA A 70 1.02 10.34 4.21
N ASP A 71 1.10 10.35 5.55
CA ASP A 71 1.19 9.15 6.37
C ASP A 71 0.41 9.41 7.66
N LEU A 72 -0.37 8.42 8.12
CA LEU A 72 -1.16 8.55 9.35
C LEU A 72 -0.25 8.74 10.57
N ARG A 73 0.96 8.16 10.53
CA ARG A 73 1.96 8.24 11.60
C ARG A 73 2.54 9.64 11.80
N THR A 74 2.45 10.50 10.79
CA THR A 74 2.98 11.87 10.84
C THR A 74 1.88 12.90 11.11
N ILE A 75 0.67 12.45 11.46
CA ILE A 75 -0.45 13.35 11.70
C ILE A 75 -0.35 13.91 13.11
N ASP A 76 -0.31 15.22 13.18
CA ASP A 76 -0.48 15.93 14.44
C ASP A 76 -1.91 15.76 14.95
N LEU A 77 -2.02 15.08 16.09
CA LEU A 77 -3.24 14.80 16.84
C LEU A 77 -3.40 15.75 18.04
N ALA A 78 -2.80 16.95 17.98
CA ALA A 78 -3.04 18.00 18.95
C ALA A 78 -4.54 18.20 19.20
N GLU A 79 -4.93 18.33 20.47
CA GLU A 79 -6.34 18.45 20.90
C GLU A 79 -7.03 19.66 20.26
N GLU A 80 -6.28 20.73 19.96
CA GLU A 80 -6.77 21.94 19.28
C GLU A 80 -7.37 21.67 17.90
N ARG A 81 -7.02 20.55 17.25
CA ARG A 81 -7.61 20.17 15.95
C ARG A 81 -9.00 19.55 16.07
N GLY A 82 -9.43 19.17 17.28
CA GLY A 82 -10.72 18.53 17.53
C GLY A 82 -10.89 17.18 16.82
N LEU A 83 -9.79 16.48 16.53
CA LEU A 83 -9.82 15.18 15.89
C LEU A 83 -10.03 14.09 16.94
N ASP A 84 -11.14 13.35 16.82
CA ASP A 84 -11.40 12.19 17.66
C ASP A 84 -10.39 11.06 17.32
N ARG A 85 -9.51 10.78 18.28
CA ARG A 85 -8.47 9.74 18.16
C ARG A 85 -9.06 8.34 18.01
N GLY A 86 -10.20 8.07 18.65
CA GLY A 86 -10.90 6.79 18.55
C GLY A 86 -11.47 6.58 17.16
N VAL A 87 -12.07 7.61 16.55
CA VAL A 87 -12.54 7.56 15.16
C VAL A 87 -11.37 7.33 14.20
N LEU A 88 -10.26 8.05 14.38
CA LEU A 88 -9.08 7.87 13.52
C LEU A 88 -8.45 6.48 13.66
N ALA A 89 -8.34 5.96 14.87
CA ALA A 89 -7.86 4.60 15.10
C ALA A 89 -8.81 3.55 14.48
N GLY A 90 -10.13 3.75 14.60
CA GLY A 90 -11.13 2.87 13.98
C GLY A 90 -11.09 2.91 12.45
N LEU A 91 -10.81 4.07 11.88
CA LEU A 91 -10.58 4.23 10.45
C LEU A 91 -9.27 3.55 10.03
N ASP A 92 -8.17 3.73 10.76
CA ASP A 92 -6.90 3.07 10.44
C ASP A 92 -6.99 1.53 10.55
N ALA A 93 -7.78 1.02 11.50
CA ALA A 93 -8.08 -0.40 11.62
C ALA A 93 -8.83 -0.97 10.39
N GLY A 94 -9.47 -0.11 9.58
CA GLY A 94 -9.98 -0.49 8.27
C GLY A 94 -11.27 -1.31 8.27
N ASN A 95 -12.03 -1.36 9.37
CA ASN A 95 -13.30 -2.09 9.45
C ASN A 95 -14.31 -1.69 8.35
N TYR A 96 -14.26 -0.42 7.93
CA TYR A 96 -15.12 0.13 6.89
C TYR A 96 -14.73 -0.35 5.47
N LEU A 97 -13.48 -0.78 5.27
CA LEU A 97 -12.96 -1.24 3.97
C LEU A 97 -13.60 -2.56 3.55
N GLY A 98 -13.75 -3.51 4.48
CA GLY A 98 -14.44 -4.77 4.24
C GLY A 98 -15.92 -4.57 3.88
N GLN A 99 -16.55 -3.54 4.46
CA GLN A 99 -17.93 -3.16 4.20
C GLN A 99 -18.08 -2.26 2.95
N ARG A 100 -16.98 -1.90 2.28
CA ARG A 100 -16.94 -1.00 1.11
C ARG A 100 -17.58 0.37 1.36
N LEU A 101 -17.45 0.89 2.59
CA LEU A 101 -17.97 2.21 2.94
C LEU A 101 -17.01 3.31 2.50
N ASN A 102 -17.57 4.45 2.13
CA ASN A 102 -16.81 5.64 1.76
C ASN A 102 -16.58 6.53 2.98
N VAL A 103 -15.41 7.18 3.05
CA VAL A 103 -15.07 8.13 4.12
C VAL A 103 -15.03 9.53 3.52
N ALA A 104 -15.81 10.45 4.08
CA ALA A 104 -15.85 11.84 3.69
C ALA A 104 -15.43 12.74 4.86
N PHE A 105 -14.66 13.79 4.56
CA PHE A 105 -14.26 14.79 5.55
C PHE A 105 -14.89 16.13 5.20
N GLN A 106 -15.54 16.77 6.16
CA GLN A 106 -16.15 18.09 6.04
C GLN A 106 -15.53 19.06 7.05
N GLY A 107 -15.36 20.33 6.67
CA GLY A 107 -14.84 21.38 7.55
C GLY A 107 -14.16 22.54 6.81
N ALA A 108 -13.68 23.53 7.54
CA ALA A 108 -13.07 24.76 7.00
C ALA A 108 -11.86 24.50 6.08
N THR A 109 -11.64 25.33 5.06
CA THR A 109 -10.45 25.23 4.19
C THR A 109 -9.15 25.34 5.00
N GLY A 110 -8.07 24.73 4.52
CA GLY A 110 -6.78 24.76 5.24
C GLY A 110 -6.66 23.82 6.45
N SER A 111 -7.76 23.22 6.93
CA SER A 111 -7.74 22.36 8.13
C SER A 111 -7.09 20.98 7.96
N GLY A 112 -6.35 20.71 6.87
CA GLY A 112 -5.62 19.45 6.66
C GLY A 112 -6.45 18.22 6.27
N LYS A 113 -7.76 18.35 5.97
CA LYS A 113 -8.63 17.22 5.57
C LYS A 113 -8.07 16.40 4.40
N SER A 114 -7.60 17.09 3.36
CA SER A 114 -7.04 16.44 2.16
C SER A 114 -5.80 15.61 2.48
N PHE A 115 -4.98 16.06 3.43
CA PHE A 115 -3.79 15.33 3.87
C PHE A 115 -4.19 14.07 4.64
N LEU A 116 -5.13 14.21 5.58
CA LEU A 116 -5.65 13.10 6.38
C LEU A 116 -6.35 12.03 5.51
N LEU A 117 -7.16 12.45 4.54
CA LEU A 117 -7.73 11.53 3.54
C LEU A 117 -6.64 10.79 2.75
N CYS A 118 -5.60 11.49 2.27
CA CYS A 118 -4.51 10.84 1.54
C CYS A 118 -3.76 9.82 2.41
N ALA A 119 -3.54 10.14 3.68
CA ALA A 119 -2.92 9.24 4.65
C ALA A 119 -3.77 7.98 4.89
N LEU A 120 -5.10 8.14 5.07
CA LEU A 120 -6.04 7.04 5.21
C LEU A 120 -6.05 6.12 3.99
N VAL A 121 -6.14 6.70 2.79
CA VAL A 121 -6.12 5.94 1.53
C VAL A 121 -4.81 5.18 1.38
N LYS A 122 -3.68 5.77 1.78
CA LYS A 122 -2.38 5.08 1.78
C LYS A 122 -2.35 3.93 2.78
N SER A 123 -2.96 4.08 3.97
CA SER A 123 -3.10 2.99 4.94
C SER A 123 -3.95 1.84 4.37
N ALA A 124 -5.08 2.14 3.73
CA ALA A 124 -5.90 1.14 3.05
C ALA A 124 -5.11 0.40 1.95
N CYS A 125 -4.32 1.12 1.15
CA CYS A 125 -3.44 0.51 0.14
C CYS A 125 -2.36 -0.39 0.76
N ARG A 126 -1.80 -0.04 1.92
CA ARG A 126 -0.89 -0.91 2.70
C ARG A 126 -1.60 -2.18 3.17
N GLY A 127 -2.87 -2.07 3.56
CA GLY A 127 -3.78 -3.20 3.81
C GLY A 127 -4.17 -4.01 2.56
N ARG A 128 -3.59 -3.72 1.38
CA ARG A 128 -3.85 -4.36 0.08
C ARG A 128 -5.27 -4.11 -0.46
N TYR A 129 -5.97 -3.09 0.04
CA TYR A 129 -7.23 -2.64 -0.53
C TYR A 129 -6.99 -1.67 -1.69
N ARG A 130 -7.84 -1.75 -2.72
CA ARG A 130 -7.90 -0.73 -3.77
C ARG A 130 -8.75 0.43 -3.27
N ALA A 131 -8.11 1.57 -3.02
CA ALA A 131 -8.75 2.80 -2.61
C ALA A 131 -8.34 3.96 -3.53
N CYS A 132 -9.14 5.02 -3.57
CA CYS A 132 -8.83 6.24 -4.32
C CYS A 132 -9.19 7.50 -3.52
N TYR A 133 -8.49 8.59 -3.83
CA TYR A 133 -8.81 9.92 -3.38
C TYR A 133 -9.59 10.65 -4.48
N ILE A 134 -10.71 11.27 -4.14
CA ILE A 134 -11.50 12.09 -5.05
C ILE A 134 -12.03 13.32 -4.32
N ARG A 135 -12.03 14.48 -4.99
CA ARG A 135 -12.68 15.68 -4.44
C ARG A 135 -14.18 15.58 -4.70
N MET A 136 -14.99 16.08 -3.78
CA MET A 136 -16.45 16.05 -3.94
C MET A 136 -16.96 16.70 -5.24
N PRO A 137 -16.44 17.85 -5.70
CA PRO A 137 -16.87 18.42 -6.98
C PRO A 137 -16.59 17.48 -8.17
N ASP A 138 -15.38 16.89 -8.21
CA ASP A 138 -14.99 15.96 -9.27
C ASP A 138 -15.84 14.68 -9.25
N LEU A 139 -16.21 14.21 -8.05
CA LEU A 139 -17.11 13.06 -7.89
C LEU A 139 -18.52 13.39 -8.38
N ALA A 140 -19.06 14.55 -8.04
CA ALA A 140 -20.38 14.98 -8.48
C ALA A 140 -20.46 15.07 -10.01
N GLU A 141 -19.42 15.62 -10.65
CA GLU A 141 -19.32 15.68 -12.11
C GLU A 141 -19.27 14.28 -12.73
N GLN A 142 -18.47 13.35 -12.18
CA GLN A 142 -18.40 11.97 -12.66
C GLN A 142 -19.74 11.24 -12.54
N VAL A 143 -20.46 11.45 -11.43
CA VAL A 143 -21.79 10.86 -11.22
C VAL A 143 -22.80 11.44 -12.21
N ALA A 144 -22.81 12.75 -12.43
CA ALA A 144 -23.69 13.40 -13.39
C ALA A 144 -23.41 12.92 -14.83
N ALA A 145 -22.14 12.84 -15.22
CA ALA A 145 -21.73 12.33 -16.54
C ALA A 145 -22.07 10.85 -16.74
N ALA A 146 -21.99 10.04 -15.68
CA ALA A 146 -22.37 8.62 -15.72
C ALA A 146 -23.89 8.44 -15.88
N ALA A 147 -24.70 9.28 -15.24
CA ALA A 147 -26.16 9.23 -15.36
C ALA A 147 -26.66 9.58 -16.77
N LEU A 148 -25.86 10.26 -17.59
CA LEU A 148 -26.19 10.65 -18.96
C LEU A 148 -25.84 9.58 -20.01
N LYS A 149 -25.15 8.49 -19.65
CA LYS A 149 -24.84 7.40 -20.57
C LYS A 149 -25.94 6.33 -20.48
N PRO A 150 -26.65 6.02 -21.58
CA PRO A 150 -27.55 4.87 -21.58
C PRO A 150 -26.74 3.59 -21.38
N GLY A 151 -27.19 2.76 -20.42
CA GLY A 151 -26.59 1.47 -20.07
C GLY A 151 -26.82 0.39 -21.10
#